data_AF-A0A8T6GRE4-F1
#
_entry.id   AF-A0A8T6GRE4-F1
#
_cell.length_a   1.000
_cell.length_b   1.000
_cell.length_c   1.000
_cell.angle_alpha   90.00
_cell.angle_beta   90.00
_cell.angle_gamma   90.00
#
_symmetry.space_group_name_H-M   'P 1'
#
loop_
_entity.id
_entity.type
_entity.pdbx_description
1 polymer ?
#
loop_
_entity_poly.entity_id
_entity_poly.type
_entity_poly.pdbx_seq_one_letter_code
_entity_poly.pdbx_strand_id
1 'polypeptide(L)'
;ALKYNDSLTLRGIPERAFAYRLGNRSALDWIVDQYRVKTDKRSGITHDPNGYSEDPLYILKLIERVITVSLRTVDIVDKLAALPF
;
A
#
# COMPACT_ATOMS: atom_id res chain seq x y z
N ALA A 1 12.73 -3.26 1.23
CA ALA A 1 11.94 -4.52 1.20
C ALA A 1 10.79 -4.37 2.18
N LEU A 2 9.62 -4.95 1.88
CA LEU A 2 8.44 -4.89 2.74
C LEU A 2 8.22 -6.24 3.41
N LYS A 3 8.33 -6.30 4.75
CA LYS A 3 8.02 -7.51 5.52
C LYS A 3 6.49 -7.62 5.65
N TYR A 4 5.89 -8.65 5.05
CA TYR A 4 4.45 -8.88 5.10
C TYR A 4 4.06 -9.60 6.40
N ASN A 5 4.75 -10.69 6.70
CA ASN A 5 4.64 -11.43 7.97
C ASN A 5 5.97 -12.15 8.25
N ASP A 6 5.99 -13.09 9.20
CA ASP A 6 7.23 -13.82 9.55
C ASP A 6 7.70 -14.81 8.47
N SER A 7 6.81 -15.23 7.57
CA SER A 7 7.11 -16.19 6.50
C SER A 7 7.33 -15.53 5.13
N LEU A 8 6.86 -14.29 4.93
CA LEU A 8 6.85 -13.62 3.62
C LEU A 8 7.42 -12.21 3.70
N THR A 9 8.37 -11.92 2.82
CA THR A 9 8.95 -10.59 2.61
C THR A 9 8.98 -10.27 1.12
N LEU A 10 8.35 -9.15 0.74
CA LEU A 10 8.34 -8.65 -0.62
C LEU A 10 9.60 -7.83 -0.90
N ARG A 11 10.34 -8.23 -1.93
CA ARG A 11 11.59 -7.58 -2.38
C ARG A 11 11.40 -7.02 -3.79
N GLY A 12 12.32 -6.13 -4.19
CA GLY A 12 12.29 -5.55 -5.54
C GLY A 12 11.20 -4.51 -5.78
N ILE A 13 10.55 -3.99 -4.73
CA ILE A 13 9.60 -2.87 -4.86
C ILE A 13 10.40 -1.64 -5.32
N PRO A 14 10.10 -1.05 -6.49
CA PRO A 14 10.81 0.13 -6.97
C PRO A 14 10.60 1.33 -6.03
N GLU A 15 11.66 2.08 -5.73
CA GLU A 15 11.58 3.24 -4.83
C GLU A 15 10.56 4.30 -5.30
N ARG A 16 10.43 4.47 -6.61
CA ARG A 16 9.46 5.38 -7.23
C ARG A 16 8.01 5.04 -6.89
N ALA A 17 7.70 3.81 -6.49
CA ALA A 17 6.36 3.45 -6.01
C ALA A 17 5.98 4.20 -4.71
N PHE A 18 6.95 4.68 -3.94
CA PHE A 18 6.71 5.48 -2.73
C PHE A 18 6.54 6.99 -3.04
N ALA A 19 6.83 7.43 -4.26
CA ALA A 19 6.69 8.84 -4.66
C ALA A 19 5.22 9.27 -4.85
N TYR A 20 4.32 8.32 -5.12
CA TYR A 20 2.89 8.62 -5.13
C TYR A 20 2.37 8.79 -3.69
N ARG A 21 2.16 10.05 -3.29
CA ARG A 21 1.77 10.45 -1.94
C ARG A 21 0.32 10.90 -1.87
N LEU A 22 -0.36 10.47 -0.81
CA LEU A 22 -1.72 10.87 -0.43
C LEU A 22 -1.62 11.56 0.93
N GLY A 23 -1.56 12.89 0.92
CA GLY A 23 -1.23 13.69 2.10
C GLY A 23 0.23 13.50 2.53
N ASN A 24 0.44 13.06 3.77
CA ASN A 24 1.77 12.93 4.38
C ASN A 24 2.42 11.54 4.22
N ARG A 25 1.76 10.59 3.54
CA ARG A 25 2.21 9.19 3.39
C ARG A 25 2.13 8.74 1.93
N SER A 26 2.96 7.77 1.54
CA SER A 26 2.79 7.10 0.24
C SER A 26 1.54 6.22 0.25
N ALA A 27 1.03 5.89 -0.94
CA ALA A 27 -0.09 4.93 -1.04
C ALA A 27 0.26 3.57 -0.42
N LEU A 28 1.52 3.12 -0.51
CA LEU A 28 1.97 1.88 0.14
C LEU A 28 2.02 1.98 1.66
N ASP A 29 2.47 3.12 2.20
CA ASP A 29 2.46 3.35 3.65
C ASP A 29 1.04 3.31 4.23
N TRP A 30 0.05 3.79 3.45
CA TRP A 30 -1.36 3.68 3.80
C TRP A 30 -1.80 2.21 3.90
N ILE A 31 -1.42 1.36 2.94
CA ILE A 31 -1.73 -0.07 3.01
C ILE A 31 -1.09 -0.71 4.24
N VAL A 32 0.18 -0.45 4.51
CA VAL A 32 0.90 -1.01 5.68
C VAL A 32 0.26 -0.58 7.00
N ASP A 33 -0.17 0.69 7.10
CA ASP A 33 -0.80 1.18 8.32
C ASP A 33 -2.21 0.63 8.53
N GLN A 34 -3.01 0.50 7.47
CA GLN A 34 -4.42 0.11 7.59
C GLN A 34 -4.62 -1.41 7.62
N TYR A 35 -3.85 -2.16 6.84
CA TYR A 35 -3.97 -3.63 6.75
C TYR A 35 -3.08 -4.33 7.77
N ARG A 36 -3.31 -4.01 9.05
CA ARG A 36 -2.74 -4.74 10.18
C ARG A 36 -3.82 -4.99 11.24
N VAL A 37 -3.68 -6.07 11.99
CA VAL A 37 -4.55 -6.34 13.13
C VAL A 37 -4.32 -5.26 14.19
N LYS A 38 -5.39 -4.56 14.59
CA LYS A 38 -5.37 -3.57 15.67
C LYS A 38 -6.59 -3.76 16.56
N THR A 39 -6.38 -3.78 17.87
CA THR A 39 -7.48 -3.71 18.84
C THR A 39 -7.54 -2.30 19.39
N ASP A 40 -8.70 -1.66 19.24
CA ASP A 40 -8.95 -0.37 19.87
C ASP A 40 -9.07 -0.57 21.38
N LYS A 41 -8.22 0.13 22.15
CA LYS A 41 -8.15 -0.06 23.61
C LYS A 41 -9.40 0.44 24.34
N ARG A 42 -10.12 1.40 23.76
CA ARG A 42 -11.27 2.03 24.39
C ARG A 42 -12.53 1.17 24.24
N SER A 43 -12.78 0.68 23.04
CA SER A 43 -13.96 -0.14 22.70
C SER A 43 -13.72 -1.64 22.85
N GLY A 44 -12.46 -2.09 22.84
CA GLY A 44 -12.11 -3.51 22.80
C GLY A 44 -12.34 -4.17 21.43
N ILE A 45 -12.76 -3.41 20.42
CA ILE A 45 -13.04 -3.95 19.09
C ILE A 45 -11.73 -4.23 18.36
N THR A 46 -11.55 -5.47 17.91
CA THR A 46 -10.43 -5.89 17.07
C THR A 46 -10.80 -5.72 15.60
N HIS A 47 -10.02 -4.92 14.90
CA HIS A 47 -10.07 -4.80 13.46
C HIS A 47 -9.05 -5.76 12.85
N ASP A 48 -9.55 -6.86 12.27
CA ASP A 48 -8.74 -7.83 11.54
C ASP A 48 -9.00 -7.73 10.03
N PRO A 49 -8.04 -7.21 9.24
CA PRO A 49 -8.21 -7.08 7.79
C PRO A 49 -8.27 -8.42 7.05
N ASN A 50 -7.82 -9.53 7.66
CA ASN A 50 -7.90 -10.86 7.04
C ASN A 50 -9.35 -11.35 6.95
N GLY A 51 -10.25 -10.84 7.78
CA GLY A 51 -11.68 -11.17 7.73
C GLY A 51 -12.48 -10.43 6.65
N TYR A 52 -11.85 -9.54 5.87
CA TYR A 52 -12.54 -8.75 4.85
C TYR A 52 -12.86 -9.53 3.57
N SER A 53 -12.01 -10.49 3.20
CA SER A 53 -12.13 -11.24 1.94
C SER A 53 -11.93 -12.73 2.17
N GLU A 54 -12.71 -13.56 1.48
CA GLU A 54 -12.52 -15.01 1.43
C GLU A 54 -11.23 -15.41 0.67
N ASP A 55 -10.62 -14.50 -0.11
CA ASP A 55 -9.33 -14.74 -0.77
C ASP A 55 -8.18 -14.46 0.20
N PRO A 56 -7.45 -15.48 0.68
CA PRO A 56 -6.34 -15.28 1.62
C PRO A 56 -5.18 -14.47 1.03
N LEU A 57 -5.12 -14.35 -0.31
CA LEU A 57 -4.10 -13.56 -1.00
C LEU A 57 -4.58 -12.14 -1.31
N TYR A 58 -5.75 -11.73 -0.84
CA TYR A 58 -6.33 -10.42 -1.17
C TYR A 58 -5.38 -9.26 -0.84
N ILE A 59 -4.86 -9.21 0.39
CA ILE A 59 -3.99 -8.12 0.84
C ILE A 59 -2.66 -8.12 0.07
N LEU A 60 -2.12 -9.31 -0.22
CA LEU A 60 -0.92 -9.44 -1.04
C LEU A 60 -1.13 -8.89 -2.46
N LYS A 61 -2.21 -9.30 -3.13
CA LYS A 61 -2.59 -8.81 -4.46
C LYS A 61 -2.91 -7.31 -4.44
N LEU A 62 -3.46 -6.81 -3.34
CA LEU A 62 -3.71 -5.38 -3.15
C LEU A 62 -2.40 -4.59 -3.14
N ILE A 63 -1.37 -5.06 -2.42
CA ILE A 63 -0.05 -4.43 -2.41
C ILE A 63 0.52 -4.36 -3.83
N GLU A 64 0.48 -5.45 -4.60
CA GLU A 64 0.96 -5.48 -6.00
C GLU A 64 0.23 -4.48 -6.90
N ARG A 65 -1.10 -4.39 -6.76
CA ARG A 65 -1.93 -3.42 -7.49
C ARG A 65 -1.58 -1.99 -7.09
N VAL A 66 -1.38 -1.72 -5.80
CA VAL A 66 -1.03 -0.37 -5.31
C VAL A 66 0.38 0.03 -5.78
N ILE A 67 1.35 -0.88 -5.82
CA ILE A 67 2.66 -0.61 -6.45
C ILE A 67 2.46 -0.16 -7.90
N THR A 68 1.66 -0.92 -8.67
CA THR A 68 1.40 -0.64 -10.08
C THR A 68 0.69 0.70 -10.28
N VAL A 69 -0.35 0.98 -9.50
CA VAL A 69 -1.07 2.26 -9.52
C VAL A 69 -0.11 3.39 -9.20
N SER A 70 0.70 3.25 -8.16
CA SER A 70 1.64 4.29 -7.74
C SER A 70 2.63 4.65 -8.84
N LEU A 71 3.25 3.65 -9.48
CA LEU A 71 4.19 3.88 -10.59
C LEU A 71 3.52 4.57 -11.78
N ARG A 72 2.35 4.09 -12.19
CA ARG A 72 1.60 4.67 -13.31
C ARG A 72 1.15 6.09 -13.01
N THR A 73 0.76 6.39 -11.79
CA THR A 73 0.38 7.75 -11.39
C THR A 73 1.57 8.68 -11.45
N VAL A 74 2.75 8.27 -10.94
CA VAL A 74 3.96 9.08 -11.06
C VAL A 74 4.33 9.31 -12.52
N ASP A 75 4.22 8.29 -13.40
CA ASP A 75 4.42 8.47 -14.85
C ASP A 75 3.48 9.52 -15.46
N ILE A 76 2.21 9.53 -15.07
CA ILE A 76 1.23 10.51 -15.57
C ILE A 76 1.58 11.92 -15.07
N VAL A 77 1.90 12.06 -13.78
CA VAL A 77 2.28 13.34 -13.17
C VAL A 77 3.54 13.91 -13.83
N ASP A 78 4.57 13.09 -14.04
CA ASP A 78 5.81 13.53 -14.68
C ASP A 78 5.57 13.96 -16.13
N LYS A 79 4.72 13.24 -16.88
CA LYS A 79 4.34 13.64 -18.24
C LYS A 79 3.59 14.97 -18.27
N LEU A 80 2.69 15.21 -17.32
CA LEU A 80 1.97 16.48 -17.21
C LEU A 80 2.92 17.63 -16.87
N ALA A 81 3.88 17.41 -15.96
CA ALA A 81 4.87 18.41 -15.57
C ALA A 81 5.83 18.79 -16.72
N ALA A 82 6.03 17.89 -17.70
CA ALA A 82 6.88 18.13 -18.86
C ALA A 82 6.18 18.87 -20.02
N LEU A 83 4.88 19.15 -19.92
CA LEU A 83 4.16 19.88 -20.97
C LEU A 83 4.58 21.35 -20.99
N PRO A 84 4.75 21.96 -22.18
CA PRO A 84 4.99 23.39 -22.29
C PRO A 84 3.76 24.19 -21.82
N PHE A 85 4.01 25.34 -21.20
CA PHE A 85 2.99 26.30 -20.78
C PHE A 85 2.39 27.05 -21.97
#